data_AF-A0A7J6NLE9-F1
#
_entry.id   AF-A0A7J6NLE9-F1
#
_cell.length_a   1.000
_cell.length_b   1.000
_cell.length_c   1.000
_cell.angle_alpha   90.00
_cell.angle_beta   90.00
_cell.angle_gamma   90.00
#
_symmetry.space_group_name_H-M   'P 1'
#
loop_
_entity.id
_entity.type
_entity.pdbx_description
1 polymer ?
#
loop_
_entity_poly.entity_id
_entity_poly.type
_entity_poly.pdbx_seq_one_letter_code
_entity_poly.pdbx_strand_id
1 'polypeptide(L)'
;MEESNASVYKGAVTKPVAPAKRCLRHLSIPEGLQGVKKRRAASLASSIHLSIIDGCAPWRDAIFDELKAKRIEEKEVAVVGAIRADEDRDELEFTELCTKLSENEEIRKILDEDFILTGMEPAEGEEVVDEVPPRGSHVELLCDLMEKAGFRKDPNRFSGDEIAPELAALGAQQTSACQDAKWTVGCMHQWSLLQRLLVCECEDGVVDAESLKLMMDRKEFSALKRKVSLTKDVHLRSTTDDDTLQESEDVTQENTENGSRDPAPAGAGGPRDRTSSGDRKPSLKELSDRYNINIIRLAWLSEQFGTLLPDGHDDYPDNPQSLSKSAVRGLAEELCPEITDEEFEAKWEIIDADRSGSLEFDEFVEWMALDEFDIDDEVDHGGNDMTLGSRQIWPVPIFIGLMYMHVRSPERRLPPQSGGDP
;
A
#
# COMPACT_ATOMS: atom_id res chain seq x y z
N MET A 1 -17.92 17.25 42.04
CA MET A 1 -17.60 16.24 43.08
C MET A 1 -17.76 14.88 42.43
N GLU A 2 -16.71 14.38 41.79
CA GLU A 2 -16.60 13.00 41.34
C GLU A 2 -15.10 12.69 41.39
N GLU A 3 -14.69 12.10 42.51
CA GLU A 3 -13.37 11.52 42.75
C GLU A 3 -13.50 10.00 42.60
N SER A 4 -12.82 9.40 41.63
CA SER A 4 -12.51 7.96 41.55
C SER A 4 -11.94 7.68 40.15
N ASN A 5 -10.86 6.94 39.89
CA ASN A 5 -10.00 6.07 40.67
C ASN A 5 -8.66 5.97 39.90
N ALA A 6 -7.58 6.55 40.42
CA ALA A 6 -6.24 6.27 39.91
C ALA A 6 -5.71 5.00 40.58
N SER A 7 -5.91 3.85 39.92
CA SER A 7 -5.36 2.57 40.36
C SER A 7 -3.86 2.51 40.08
N VAL A 8 -3.10 2.49 41.17
CA VAL A 8 -1.64 2.36 41.21
C VAL A 8 -1.23 0.95 40.78
N TYR A 9 -0.80 0.78 39.53
CA TYR A 9 -0.05 -0.41 39.10
C TYR A 9 1.38 -0.31 39.61
N LYS A 10 1.65 -0.91 40.78
CA LYS A 10 3.01 -1.22 41.24
C LYS A 10 3.54 -2.41 40.42
N GLY A 11 4.29 -2.10 39.36
CA GLY A 11 5.10 -3.08 38.64
C GLY A 11 6.10 -3.75 39.58
N ALA A 12 5.95 -5.06 39.76
CA ALA A 12 6.90 -5.88 40.49
C ALA A 12 8.17 -6.01 39.63
N VAL A 13 9.23 -5.30 40.03
CA VAL A 13 10.58 -5.49 39.50
C VAL A 13 11.07 -6.89 39.87
N THR A 14 10.96 -7.83 38.95
CA THR A 14 11.57 -9.16 39.10
C THR A 14 13.08 -9.00 39.00
N LYS A 15 13.79 -9.31 40.09
CA LYS A 15 15.24 -9.31 40.15
C LYS A 15 15.82 -10.27 39.11
N PRO A 16 16.93 -9.92 38.43
CA PRO A 16 17.60 -10.83 37.51
C PRO A 16 18.11 -12.05 38.29
N VAL A 17 17.67 -13.24 37.86
CA VAL A 17 18.18 -14.52 38.35
C VAL A 17 19.65 -14.61 37.95
N ALA A 18 20.53 -14.67 38.95
CA ALA A 18 21.97 -14.80 38.73
C ALA A 18 22.27 -16.08 37.93
N PRO A 19 23.20 -16.05 36.96
CA PRO A 19 23.55 -17.23 36.19
C PRO A 19 24.15 -18.27 37.14
N ALA A 20 23.64 -19.51 37.04
CA ALA A 20 24.06 -20.67 37.81
C ALA A 20 25.52 -21.07 37.50
N LYS A 21 26.49 -20.29 38.01
CA LYS A 21 27.91 -20.65 38.05
C LYS A 21 28.21 -21.48 39.30
N ARG A 22 27.57 -22.64 39.46
CA ARG A 22 27.86 -23.50 40.62
C ARG A 22 27.59 -24.99 40.41
N CYS A 23 28.12 -25.61 39.35
CA CYS A 23 28.10 -27.08 39.21
C CYS A 23 29.44 -27.74 38.84
N LEU A 24 30.59 -27.04 38.87
CA LEU A 24 31.89 -27.65 38.53
C LEU A 24 33.01 -27.34 39.54
N ARG A 25 32.79 -27.60 40.84
CA ARG A 25 33.86 -27.49 41.87
C ARG A 25 34.12 -28.72 42.72
N HIS A 26 33.55 -29.88 42.41
CA HIS A 26 33.83 -31.11 43.17
C HIS A 26 34.08 -32.32 42.27
N LEU A 27 35.17 -32.28 41.52
CA LEU A 27 35.86 -33.50 41.06
C LEU A 27 37.34 -33.36 41.43
N SER A 28 37.66 -33.64 42.69
CA SER A 28 39.06 -33.79 43.12
C SER A 28 39.61 -35.06 42.47
N ILE A 29 40.53 -34.89 41.51
CA ILE A 29 41.23 -36.00 40.85
C ILE A 29 42.39 -36.42 41.77
N PRO A 30 42.46 -37.69 42.23
CA PRO A 30 43.56 -38.15 43.09
C PRO A 30 44.91 -38.13 42.35
N GLU A 31 45.96 -37.61 43.01
CA GLU A 31 47.31 -37.33 42.47
C GLU A 31 48.17 -38.55 42.08
N GLY A 32 47.61 -39.77 41.98
CA GLY A 32 48.38 -41.01 41.87
C GLY A 32 48.50 -41.68 40.50
N LEU A 33 48.02 -41.10 39.39
CA LEU A 33 47.95 -41.78 38.09
C LEU A 33 48.71 -41.02 36.99
N GLN A 34 50.02 -41.28 36.89
CA GLN A 34 50.90 -40.68 35.90
C GLN A 34 50.82 -41.37 34.51
N GLY A 35 50.78 -40.54 33.46
CA GLY A 35 51.19 -40.91 32.10
C GLY A 35 50.08 -41.25 31.12
N VAL A 36 49.60 -42.51 31.13
CA VAL A 36 48.84 -43.07 29.99
C VAL A 36 47.31 -43.01 30.19
N LYS A 37 46.85 -43.08 31.45
CA LYS A 37 45.41 -43.00 31.78
C LYS A 37 44.85 -41.57 31.71
N LYS A 38 45.69 -40.53 31.85
CA LYS A 38 45.27 -39.12 31.72
C LYS A 38 44.84 -38.75 30.29
N ARG A 39 45.54 -39.22 29.25
CA ARG A 39 45.16 -38.94 27.85
C ARG A 39 43.88 -39.66 27.44
N ARG A 40 43.70 -40.91 27.87
CA ARG A 40 42.43 -41.64 27.65
C ARG A 40 41.27 -41.05 28.45
N ALA A 41 41.49 -40.63 29.70
CA ALA A 41 40.44 -39.96 30.49
C ALA A 41 40.06 -38.59 29.92
N ALA A 42 41.01 -37.79 29.44
CA ALA A 42 40.74 -36.53 28.76
C ALA A 42 39.98 -36.74 27.43
N SER A 43 40.36 -37.74 26.64
CA SER A 43 39.66 -38.11 25.41
C SER A 43 38.24 -38.63 25.68
N LEU A 44 38.03 -39.46 26.70
CA LEU A 44 36.70 -39.91 27.10
C LEU A 44 35.84 -38.75 27.64
N ALA A 45 36.43 -37.86 28.44
CA ALA A 45 35.73 -36.68 28.96
C ALA A 45 35.33 -35.72 27.83
N SER A 46 36.19 -35.46 26.85
CA SER A 46 35.84 -34.70 25.64
C SER A 46 34.75 -35.39 24.82
N SER A 47 34.81 -36.70 24.64
CA SER A 47 33.81 -37.44 23.87
C SER A 47 32.44 -37.48 24.55
N ILE A 48 32.40 -37.61 25.87
CA ILE A 48 31.16 -37.55 26.66
C ILE A 48 30.59 -36.13 26.62
N HIS A 49 31.43 -35.10 26.75
CA HIS A 49 31.01 -33.70 26.69
C HIS A 49 30.43 -33.32 25.32
N LEU A 50 30.97 -33.84 24.21
CA LEU A 50 30.41 -33.62 22.88
C LEU A 50 29.08 -34.36 22.68
N SER A 51 28.95 -35.61 23.15
CA SER A 51 27.66 -36.34 23.02
C SER A 51 26.53 -35.75 23.85
N ILE A 52 26.84 -35.13 25.00
CA ILE A 52 25.85 -34.42 25.83
C ILE A 52 25.44 -33.12 25.13
N ILE A 53 26.34 -32.45 24.42
CA ILE A 53 26.01 -31.24 23.65
C ILE A 53 25.12 -31.61 22.45
N ASP A 54 25.45 -32.67 21.72
CA ASP A 54 24.67 -33.10 20.54
C ASP A 54 23.29 -33.65 20.92
N GLY A 55 23.18 -34.36 22.05
CA GLY A 55 21.89 -34.80 22.59
C GLY A 55 21.00 -33.67 23.11
N CYS A 56 21.56 -32.48 23.36
CA CYS A 56 20.81 -31.29 23.80
C CYS A 56 20.43 -30.33 22.66
N ALA A 57 20.93 -30.55 21.44
CA ALA A 57 20.66 -29.66 20.30
C ALA A 57 19.15 -29.47 20.02
N PRO A 58 18.31 -30.53 20.02
CA PRO A 58 16.87 -30.35 19.78
C PRO A 58 16.18 -29.49 20.84
N TRP A 59 16.63 -29.57 22.10
CA TRP A 59 16.07 -28.77 23.18
C TRP A 59 16.52 -27.31 23.11
N ARG A 60 17.76 -27.06 22.70
CA ARG A 60 18.30 -25.72 22.47
C ARG A 60 17.53 -25.01 21.35
N ASP A 61 17.33 -25.69 20.23
CA ASP A 61 16.67 -25.09 19.07
C ASP A 61 15.19 -24.83 19.36
N ALA A 62 14.50 -25.75 20.07
CA ALA A 62 13.14 -25.52 20.56
C ALA A 62 13.02 -24.29 21.49
N ILE A 63 13.99 -24.07 22.39
CA ILE A 63 14.03 -22.86 23.23
C ILE A 63 14.26 -21.60 22.40
N PHE A 64 15.15 -21.66 21.40
CA PHE A 64 15.38 -20.51 20.51
C PHE A 64 14.15 -20.16 19.69
N ASP A 65 13.44 -21.15 19.17
CA ASP A 65 12.21 -20.94 18.41
C ASP A 65 11.09 -20.38 19.30
N GLU A 66 10.96 -20.86 20.54
CA GLU A 66 10.01 -20.28 21.50
C GLU A 66 10.36 -18.80 21.81
N LEU A 67 11.65 -18.49 21.99
CA LEU A 67 12.10 -17.12 22.24
C LEU A 67 11.90 -16.21 21.02
N LYS A 68 12.12 -16.73 19.80
CA LYS A 68 11.83 -16.00 18.56
C LYS A 68 10.33 -15.72 18.43
N ALA A 69 9.49 -16.73 18.65
CA ALA A 69 8.04 -16.58 18.61
C ALA A 69 7.54 -15.53 19.62
N LYS A 70 8.02 -15.57 20.87
CA LYS A 70 7.72 -14.53 21.87
C LYS A 70 8.15 -13.14 21.44
N ARG A 71 9.33 -13.01 20.83
CA ARG A 71 9.82 -11.71 20.34
C ARG A 71 8.98 -11.20 19.16
N ILE A 72 8.47 -12.08 18.29
CA ILE A 72 7.56 -11.71 17.20
C ILE A 72 6.23 -11.23 17.80
N GLU A 73 5.64 -11.98 18.73
CA GLU A 73 4.39 -11.60 19.42
C GLU A 73 4.53 -10.26 20.15
N GLU A 74 5.64 -10.03 20.88
CA GLU A 74 5.92 -8.74 21.54
C GLU A 74 6.02 -7.58 20.54
N LYS A 75 6.61 -7.83 19.35
CA LYS A 75 6.69 -6.82 18.28
C LYS A 75 5.32 -6.54 17.67
N GLU A 76 4.52 -7.57 17.39
CA GLU A 76 3.17 -7.41 16.84
C GLU A 76 2.27 -6.62 17.80
N VAL A 77 2.29 -6.96 19.09
CA VAL A 77 1.56 -6.21 20.12
C VAL A 77 2.05 -4.76 20.20
N ALA A 78 3.36 -4.52 20.09
CA ALA A 78 3.91 -3.16 20.07
C ALA A 78 3.47 -2.37 18.84
N VAL A 79 3.45 -2.98 17.65
CA VAL A 79 3.00 -2.34 16.40
C VAL A 79 1.51 -2.01 16.47
N VAL A 80 0.66 -2.95 16.88
CA VAL A 80 -0.79 -2.71 17.06
C VAL A 80 -1.04 -1.62 18.12
N GLY A 81 -0.26 -1.62 19.20
CA GLY A 81 -0.33 -0.58 20.23
C GLY A 81 0.05 0.80 19.69
N ALA A 82 1.08 0.88 18.84
CA ALA A 82 1.51 2.13 18.20
C ALA A 82 0.46 2.66 17.21
N ILE A 83 -0.14 1.79 16.39
CA ILE A 83 -1.21 2.15 15.45
C ILE A 83 -2.41 2.74 16.21
N ARG A 84 -2.86 2.08 17.28
CA ARG A 84 -3.98 2.60 18.09
C ARG A 84 -3.68 3.94 18.75
N ALA A 85 -2.46 4.12 19.27
CA ALA A 85 -2.07 5.38 19.88
C ALA A 85 -2.01 6.53 18.87
N ASP A 86 -1.69 6.23 17.61
CA ASP A 86 -1.73 7.19 16.50
C ASP A 86 -3.17 7.54 16.12
N GLU A 87 -4.05 6.54 15.99
CA GLU A 87 -5.49 6.74 15.76
C GLU A 87 -6.15 7.58 16.86
N ASP A 88 -5.84 7.30 18.13
CA ASP A 88 -6.35 8.06 19.29
C ASP A 88 -5.86 9.53 19.26
N ARG A 89 -4.62 9.77 18.84
CA ARG A 89 -4.06 11.13 18.68
C ARG A 89 -4.77 11.88 17.56
N ASP A 90 -4.91 11.24 16.40
CA ASP A 90 -5.59 11.82 15.24
C ASP A 90 -7.04 12.17 15.56
N GLU A 91 -7.72 11.33 16.35
CA GLU A 91 -9.08 11.57 16.82
C GLU A 91 -9.18 12.77 17.76
N LEU A 92 -8.22 12.92 18.68
CA LEU A 92 -8.16 14.07 19.57
C LEU A 92 -7.96 15.36 18.78
N GLU A 93 -7.02 15.37 17.84
CA GLU A 93 -6.73 16.52 16.98
C GLU A 93 -7.93 16.89 16.10
N PHE A 94 -8.64 15.90 15.55
CA PHE A 94 -9.89 16.12 14.81
C PHE A 94 -10.99 16.75 15.70
N THR A 95 -11.12 16.27 16.94
CA THR A 95 -12.11 16.81 17.90
C THR A 95 -11.80 18.26 18.28
N GLU A 96 -10.52 18.58 18.50
CA GLU A 96 -10.07 19.95 18.75
C GLU A 96 -10.34 20.86 17.55
N LEU A 97 -10.09 20.37 16.33
CA LEU A 97 -10.34 21.12 15.11
C LEU A 97 -11.84 21.38 14.89
N CYS A 98 -12.70 20.38 15.11
CA CYS A 98 -14.15 20.55 15.05
C CYS A 98 -14.66 21.55 16.09
N THR A 99 -14.05 21.56 17.28
CA THR A 99 -14.36 22.55 18.32
C THR A 99 -14.02 23.96 17.83
N LYS A 100 -12.83 24.18 17.28
CA LYS A 100 -12.41 25.47 16.71
C LYS A 100 -13.31 25.93 15.56
N LEU A 101 -13.71 25.00 14.67
CA LEU A 101 -14.67 25.28 13.59
C LEU A 101 -16.01 25.74 14.16
N SER A 102 -16.54 25.04 15.18
CA SER A 102 -17.82 25.40 15.81
C SER A 102 -17.80 26.72 16.59
N GLU A 103 -16.62 27.16 17.05
CA GLU A 103 -16.43 28.44 17.74
C GLU A 103 -16.22 29.62 16.77
N ASN A 104 -15.87 29.35 15.51
CA ASN A 104 -15.62 30.39 14.52
C ASN A 104 -16.94 31.03 14.03
N GLU A 105 -17.03 32.36 14.12
CA GLU A 105 -18.26 33.11 13.78
C GLU A 105 -18.71 32.92 12.32
N GLU A 106 -17.78 32.90 11.35
CA GLU A 106 -18.13 32.73 9.93
C GLU A 106 -18.58 31.30 9.63
N ILE A 107 -17.93 30.29 10.23
CA ILE A 107 -18.39 28.89 10.13
C ILE A 107 -19.79 28.73 10.73
N ARG A 108 -20.07 29.41 11.83
CA ARG A 108 -21.43 29.40 12.41
C ARG A 108 -22.46 30.01 11.48
N LYS A 109 -22.15 31.07 10.72
CA LYS A 109 -23.08 31.57 9.69
C LYS A 109 -23.40 30.51 8.64
N ILE A 110 -22.39 29.73 8.20
CA ILE A 110 -22.63 28.61 7.29
C ILE A 110 -23.54 27.56 7.94
N LEU A 111 -23.26 27.16 9.18
CA LEU A 111 -23.96 26.05 9.84
C LEU A 111 -25.38 26.39 10.34
N ASP A 112 -25.55 27.60 10.89
CA ASP A 112 -26.74 28.08 11.61
C ASP A 112 -27.63 28.98 10.73
N GLU A 113 -27.03 29.76 9.82
CA GLU A 113 -27.72 30.77 8.99
C GLU A 113 -27.77 30.40 7.50
N ASP A 114 -27.24 29.22 7.12
CA ASP A 114 -27.23 28.68 5.75
C ASP A 114 -26.44 29.54 4.75
N PHE A 115 -25.43 30.27 5.24
CA PHE A 115 -24.50 30.99 4.37
C PHE A 115 -23.61 30.00 3.61
N ILE A 116 -23.07 30.43 2.47
CA ILE A 116 -22.14 29.63 1.66
C ILE A 116 -20.78 30.30 1.53
N LEU A 117 -19.75 29.53 1.18
CA LEU A 117 -18.42 30.02 0.81
C LEU A 117 -18.12 29.61 -0.63
N THR A 118 -18.14 30.55 -1.58
CA THR A 118 -17.92 30.22 -3.01
C THR A 118 -16.49 30.47 -3.50
N GLY A 119 -15.70 31.23 -2.74
CA GLY A 119 -14.34 31.62 -3.14
C GLY A 119 -14.26 32.90 -3.97
N MET A 120 -15.40 33.50 -4.34
CA MET A 120 -15.43 34.77 -5.05
C MET A 120 -15.53 35.95 -4.08
N GLU A 121 -14.72 36.98 -4.28
CA GLU A 121 -14.92 38.24 -3.57
C GLU A 121 -16.06 39.00 -4.25
N PRO A 122 -17.05 39.51 -3.49
CA PRO A 122 -18.05 40.43 -4.03
C PRO A 122 -17.39 41.55 -4.82
N ALA A 123 -17.98 41.95 -5.95
CA ALA A 123 -17.56 43.19 -6.60
C ALA A 123 -17.76 44.37 -5.62
N GLU A 124 -16.89 45.38 -5.69
CA GLU A 124 -16.96 46.53 -4.78
C GLU A 124 -18.33 47.23 -4.92
N GLY A 125 -19.12 47.19 -3.84
CA GLY A 125 -20.48 47.77 -3.79
C GLY A 125 -21.62 46.78 -4.07
N GLU A 126 -21.33 45.50 -4.34
CA GLU A 126 -22.32 44.44 -4.40
C GLU A 126 -22.55 43.86 -2.99
N GLU A 127 -23.79 43.96 -2.50
CA GLU A 127 -24.20 43.32 -1.26
C GLU A 127 -24.51 41.86 -1.57
N VAL A 128 -23.56 40.97 -1.29
CA VAL A 128 -23.81 39.53 -1.40
C VAL A 128 -24.58 39.09 -0.17
N VAL A 129 -25.84 38.73 -0.42
CA VAL A 129 -26.73 38.18 0.59
C VAL A 129 -26.34 36.71 0.76
N ASP A 130 -26.07 36.31 2.00
CA ASP A 130 -25.82 34.91 2.40
C ASP A 130 -24.48 34.28 1.97
N GLU A 131 -23.42 35.07 1.76
CA GLU A 131 -22.06 34.56 1.52
C GLU A 131 -21.06 34.98 2.61
N VAL A 132 -20.24 34.04 3.08
CA VAL A 132 -19.10 34.34 3.96
C VAL A 132 -17.89 34.76 3.13
N PRO A 133 -17.06 35.70 3.62
CA PRO A 133 -15.91 36.18 2.85
C PRO A 133 -14.93 35.03 2.52
N PRO A 134 -14.31 35.00 1.33
CA PRO A 134 -13.40 33.92 0.93
C PRO A 134 -12.00 34.04 1.54
N ARG A 135 -11.89 34.70 2.69
CA ARG A 135 -10.64 35.00 3.36
C ARG A 135 -10.83 35.14 4.86
N GLY A 136 -9.88 34.63 5.64
CA GLY A 136 -9.89 34.72 7.10
C GLY A 136 -9.57 33.40 7.80
N SER A 137 -9.75 33.37 9.12
CA SER A 137 -9.40 32.21 9.95
C SER A 137 -10.26 30.97 9.68
N HIS A 138 -11.50 31.13 9.21
CA HIS A 138 -12.36 30.01 8.84
C HIS A 138 -11.82 29.24 7.65
N VAL A 139 -11.23 29.94 6.67
CA VAL A 139 -10.58 29.32 5.51
C VAL A 139 -9.39 28.46 5.94
N GLU A 140 -8.59 28.94 6.89
CA GLU A 140 -7.46 28.18 7.45
C GLU A 140 -7.95 26.91 8.15
N LEU A 141 -9.00 27.01 8.97
CA LEU A 141 -9.59 25.84 9.65
C LEU A 141 -10.17 24.81 8.67
N LEU A 142 -10.81 25.26 7.59
CA LEU A 142 -11.33 24.37 6.53
C LEU A 142 -10.19 23.68 5.77
N CYS A 143 -9.08 24.40 5.51
CA CYS A 143 -7.89 23.81 4.90
C CYS A 143 -7.25 22.78 5.83
N ASP A 144 -7.13 23.07 7.12
CA ASP A 144 -6.61 22.12 8.11
C ASP A 144 -7.50 20.87 8.20
N LEU A 145 -8.82 21.03 8.05
CA LEU A 145 -9.77 19.91 8.02
C LEU A 145 -9.54 19.02 6.80
N MET A 146 -9.36 19.63 5.61
CA MET A 146 -8.99 18.90 4.39
C MET A 146 -7.64 18.20 4.53
N GLU A 147 -6.62 18.86 5.09
CA GLU A 147 -5.32 18.23 5.35
C GLU A 147 -5.46 17.01 6.26
N LYS A 148 -6.26 17.11 7.32
CA LYS A 148 -6.53 15.98 8.24
C LYS A 148 -7.29 14.84 7.59
N ALA A 149 -8.15 15.13 6.61
CA ALA A 149 -8.78 14.11 5.77
C ALA A 149 -7.79 13.46 4.77
N GLY A 150 -6.58 14.00 4.67
CA GLY A 150 -5.52 13.51 3.81
C GLY A 150 -5.39 14.28 2.50
N PHE A 151 -6.00 15.45 2.31
CA PHE A 151 -5.73 16.25 1.11
C PHE A 151 -4.34 16.92 1.18
N ARG A 152 -3.76 17.25 0.03
CA ARG A 152 -2.46 17.93 -0.01
C ARG A 152 -2.62 19.38 0.44
N LYS A 153 -1.68 19.88 1.24
CA LYS A 153 -1.59 21.31 1.56
C LYS A 153 -1.43 22.12 0.27
N ASP A 154 -2.39 23.01 -0.01
CA ASP A 154 -2.26 23.94 -1.14
C ASP A 154 -1.14 24.95 -0.81
N PRO A 155 -0.02 24.96 -1.57
CA PRO A 155 1.07 25.90 -1.34
C PRO A 155 0.66 27.36 -1.57
N ASN A 156 -0.38 27.61 -2.37
CA ASN A 156 -0.81 28.95 -2.75
C ASN A 156 -1.84 29.55 -1.79
N ARG A 157 -2.26 28.86 -0.73
CA ARG A 157 -3.30 29.37 0.18
C ARG A 157 -2.92 30.63 0.97
N PHE A 158 -1.62 30.91 1.02
CA PHE A 158 -1.04 32.10 1.65
C PHE A 158 -0.42 33.06 0.62
N SER A 159 -0.84 32.99 -0.65
CA SER A 159 -0.29 33.85 -1.70
C SER A 159 -0.70 35.31 -1.50
N GLY A 160 0.03 36.00 -0.63
CA GLY A 160 0.19 37.45 -0.65
C GLY A 160 1.24 37.88 -1.69
N ASP A 161 1.56 37.05 -2.69
CA ASP A 161 2.71 37.20 -3.60
C ASP A 161 2.59 38.32 -4.65
N GLU A 162 1.65 39.26 -4.47
CA GLU A 162 1.79 40.61 -5.04
C GLU A 162 2.40 41.63 -4.06
N ILE A 163 2.70 41.25 -2.82
CA ILE A 163 3.45 42.05 -1.88
C ILE A 163 4.93 41.73 -2.06
N ALA A 164 5.53 42.53 -2.92
CA ALA A 164 6.92 42.58 -3.35
C ALA A 164 7.99 41.94 -2.42
N PRO A 165 9.03 41.30 -2.99
CA PRO A 165 10.22 40.81 -2.25
C PRO A 165 10.98 41.89 -1.44
N GLU A 166 10.56 43.15 -1.51
CA GLU A 166 11.13 44.30 -0.80
C GLU A 166 10.73 44.37 0.68
N LEU A 167 9.58 43.78 1.08
CA LEU A 167 9.12 43.77 2.48
C LEU A 167 9.72 42.63 3.32
N ALA A 168 10.13 41.52 2.69
CA ALA A 168 10.84 40.43 3.35
C ALA A 168 12.22 40.87 3.89
N ALA A 169 12.79 41.96 3.36
CA ALA A 169 14.07 42.51 3.81
C ALA A 169 13.98 43.31 5.13
N LEU A 170 12.78 43.67 5.61
CA LEU A 170 12.60 44.57 6.76
C LEU A 170 12.42 43.87 8.12
N GLY A 171 12.55 42.54 8.20
CA GLY A 171 12.62 41.84 9.49
C GLY A 171 11.37 42.00 10.37
N ALA A 172 10.21 42.24 9.76
CA ALA A 172 8.95 42.33 10.50
C ALA A 172 8.66 40.98 11.17
N GLN A 173 8.50 41.01 12.49
CA GLN A 173 8.15 39.84 13.29
C GLN A 173 6.82 39.27 12.78
N GLN A 174 6.84 37.95 12.57
CA GLN A 174 5.79 37.08 12.06
C GLN A 174 4.57 37.02 13.01
N THR A 175 3.92 38.16 13.25
CA THR A 175 2.74 38.26 14.10
C THR A 175 1.53 38.54 13.23
N SER A 176 0.60 37.57 13.18
CA SER A 176 -0.71 37.61 12.51
C SER A 176 -0.81 37.07 11.08
N ALA A 177 -0.21 35.91 10.78
CA ALA A 177 -0.41 35.20 9.51
C ALA A 177 -1.86 34.69 9.26
N CYS A 178 -2.74 34.77 10.25
CA CYS A 178 -4.10 34.20 10.19
C CYS A 178 -5.10 35.03 9.36
N GLN A 179 -4.79 36.30 9.04
CA GLN A 179 -5.72 37.18 8.31
C GLN A 179 -5.65 37.03 6.78
N ASP A 180 -4.64 36.35 6.25
CA ASP A 180 -4.36 36.34 4.81
C ASP A 180 -4.71 35.00 4.12
N ALA A 181 -5.24 34.02 4.84
CA ALA A 181 -5.65 32.76 4.24
C ALA A 181 -6.81 33.00 3.26
N LYS A 182 -6.63 32.58 2.00
CA LYS A 182 -7.61 32.79 0.92
C LYS A 182 -8.14 31.46 0.42
N TRP A 183 -9.45 31.39 0.17
CA TRP A 183 -10.09 30.25 -0.48
C TRP A 183 -9.70 30.25 -1.96
N THR A 184 -8.66 29.48 -2.30
CA THR A 184 -8.11 29.41 -3.65
C THR A 184 -8.92 28.44 -4.52
N VAL A 185 -8.66 28.47 -5.84
CA VAL A 185 -9.16 27.46 -6.77
C VAL A 185 -8.68 26.05 -6.38
N GLY A 186 -7.48 25.93 -5.78
CA GLY A 186 -6.97 24.66 -5.25
C GLY A 186 -7.82 24.14 -4.08
N CYS A 187 -8.15 25.00 -3.11
CA CYS A 187 -9.07 24.68 -2.02
C CYS A 187 -10.45 24.26 -2.55
N MET A 188 -11.03 25.02 -3.48
CA MET A 188 -12.32 24.68 -4.10
C MET A 188 -12.29 23.30 -4.78
N HIS A 189 -11.24 23.01 -5.54
CA HIS A 189 -11.10 21.71 -6.21
C HIS A 189 -11.01 20.55 -5.21
N GLN A 190 -10.23 20.71 -4.14
CA GLN A 190 -10.13 19.70 -3.08
C GLN A 190 -11.48 19.50 -2.36
N TRP A 191 -12.21 20.59 -2.10
CA TRP A 191 -13.53 20.51 -1.50
C TRP A 191 -14.56 19.82 -2.43
N SER A 192 -14.54 20.11 -3.73
CA SER A 192 -15.37 19.41 -4.73
C SER A 192 -15.09 17.90 -4.77
N LEU A 193 -13.81 17.50 -4.70
CA LEU A 193 -13.45 16.08 -4.61
C LEU A 193 -13.97 15.43 -3.32
N LEU A 194 -13.90 16.15 -2.20
CA LEU A 194 -14.43 15.72 -0.92
C LEU A 194 -15.95 15.55 -0.98
N GLN A 195 -16.68 16.51 -1.56
CA GLN A 195 -18.13 16.43 -1.76
C GLN A 195 -18.52 15.19 -2.57
N ARG A 196 -17.79 14.90 -3.65
CA ARG A 196 -17.96 13.67 -4.45
C ARG A 196 -17.73 12.40 -3.62
N LEU A 197 -16.70 12.38 -2.78
CA LEU A 197 -16.40 11.21 -1.94
C LEU A 197 -17.44 10.97 -0.83
N LEU A 198 -18.08 12.04 -0.36
CA LEU A 198 -19.19 12.01 0.60
C LEU A 198 -20.57 11.84 -0.04
N VAL A 199 -20.66 11.92 -1.37
CA VAL A 199 -21.92 11.85 -2.13
C VAL A 199 -22.87 13.00 -1.75
N CYS A 200 -22.32 14.21 -1.61
CA CYS A 200 -23.12 15.43 -1.44
C CYS A 200 -23.91 15.75 -2.72
N GLU A 201 -25.02 16.48 -2.60
CA GLU A 201 -25.82 16.88 -3.77
C GLU A 201 -25.08 17.87 -4.69
N CYS A 202 -24.24 18.73 -4.11
CA CYS A 202 -23.41 19.71 -4.81
C CYS A 202 -21.94 19.28 -4.84
N GLU A 203 -21.32 19.29 -6.03
CA GLU A 203 -19.89 18.96 -6.25
C GLU A 203 -19.13 20.13 -6.89
N ASP A 204 -19.40 21.36 -6.47
CA ASP A 204 -18.89 22.59 -7.10
C ASP A 204 -17.72 23.24 -6.33
N GLY A 205 -17.37 22.72 -5.16
CA GLY A 205 -16.32 23.30 -4.30
C GLY A 205 -16.80 24.47 -3.44
N VAL A 206 -18.11 24.74 -3.43
CA VAL A 206 -18.77 25.65 -2.49
C VAL A 206 -18.90 24.95 -1.15
N VAL A 207 -18.54 25.63 -0.06
CA VAL A 207 -18.79 25.09 1.30
C VAL A 207 -20.18 25.51 1.74
N ASP A 208 -21.05 24.52 1.90
CA ASP A 208 -22.41 24.68 2.41
C ASP A 208 -22.57 24.02 3.79
N ALA A 209 -23.73 24.22 4.41
CA ALA A 209 -24.02 23.68 5.73
C ALA A 209 -24.01 22.14 5.76
N GLU A 210 -24.47 21.48 4.69
CA GLU A 210 -24.63 20.02 4.64
C GLU A 210 -23.27 19.32 4.51
N SER A 211 -22.46 19.71 3.51
CA SER A 211 -21.12 19.17 3.30
C SER A 211 -20.22 19.42 4.52
N LEU A 212 -20.34 20.57 5.16
CA LEU A 212 -19.59 20.87 6.38
C LEU A 212 -20.06 20.03 7.59
N LYS A 213 -21.36 19.82 7.77
CA LYS A 213 -21.91 18.95 8.83
C LYS A 213 -21.43 17.51 8.66
N LEU A 214 -21.44 16.98 7.42
CA LEU A 214 -20.91 15.65 7.13
C LEU A 214 -19.42 15.56 7.44
N MET A 215 -18.65 16.59 7.10
CA MET A 215 -17.21 16.63 7.39
C MET A 215 -16.87 16.72 8.89
N MET A 216 -17.73 17.36 9.67
CA MET A 216 -17.59 17.46 11.11
C MET A 216 -18.12 16.22 11.85
N ASP A 217 -18.88 15.35 11.18
CA ASP A 217 -19.26 14.06 11.76
C ASP A 217 -18.06 13.11 11.80
N ARG A 218 -17.76 12.60 13.00
CA ARG A 218 -16.60 11.73 13.24
C ARG A 218 -16.61 10.46 12.39
N LYS A 219 -17.78 9.84 12.22
CA LYS A 219 -17.88 8.56 11.50
C LYS A 219 -17.66 8.78 10.01
N GLU A 220 -18.30 9.80 9.47
CA GLU A 220 -18.15 10.17 8.05
C GLU A 220 -16.72 10.64 7.76
N PHE A 221 -16.11 11.44 8.62
CA PHE A 221 -14.72 11.86 8.47
C PHE A 221 -13.74 10.68 8.48
N SER A 222 -13.94 9.70 9.36
CA SER A 222 -13.11 8.48 9.40
C SER A 222 -13.32 7.60 8.17
N ALA A 223 -14.53 7.56 7.62
CA ALA A 223 -14.82 6.86 6.37
C ALA A 223 -14.16 7.58 5.17
N LEU A 224 -14.22 8.91 5.14
CA LEU A 224 -13.57 9.74 4.13
C LEU A 224 -12.06 9.57 4.16
N LYS A 225 -11.41 9.67 5.32
CA LYS A 225 -9.95 9.50 5.46
C LYS A 225 -9.48 8.16 4.89
N ARG A 226 -10.23 7.09 5.13
CA ARG A 226 -9.97 5.76 4.53
C ARG A 226 -10.10 5.78 3.01
N LYS A 227 -11.14 6.41 2.46
CA LYS A 227 -11.32 6.57 1.00
C LYS A 227 -10.19 7.38 0.36
N VAL A 228 -9.77 8.49 1.00
CA VAL A 228 -8.69 9.35 0.53
C VAL A 228 -7.34 8.61 0.56
N SER A 229 -7.04 7.89 1.65
CA SER A 229 -5.84 7.04 1.74
C SER A 229 -5.80 6.02 0.62
N LEU A 230 -6.90 5.26 0.44
CA LEU A 230 -7.01 4.26 -0.62
C LEU A 230 -6.77 4.88 -2.01
N THR A 231 -7.29 6.08 -2.25
CA THR A 231 -7.11 6.79 -3.53
C THR A 231 -5.66 7.28 -3.71
N LYS A 232 -5.01 7.73 -2.63
CA LYS A 232 -3.60 8.14 -2.66
C LYS A 232 -2.68 6.97 -2.93
N ASP A 233 -2.91 5.83 -2.30
CA ASP A 233 -2.07 4.64 -2.48
C ASP A 233 -2.11 4.18 -3.93
N VAL A 234 -3.29 4.25 -4.56
CA VAL A 234 -3.45 4.02 -6.01
C VAL A 234 -2.63 5.02 -6.85
N HIS A 235 -2.61 6.30 -6.46
CA HIS A 235 -1.91 7.32 -7.25
C HIS A 235 -0.39 7.32 -7.03
N LEU A 236 0.09 7.14 -5.80
CA LEU A 236 1.53 7.07 -5.49
C LEU A 236 2.19 5.89 -6.21
N ARG A 237 1.52 4.73 -6.20
CA ARG A 237 1.94 3.54 -6.96
C ARG A 237 1.94 3.76 -8.48
N SER A 238 1.27 4.78 -8.99
CA SER A 238 1.29 5.13 -10.41
C SER A 238 2.42 6.11 -10.78
N THR A 239 3.08 6.76 -9.81
CA THR A 239 4.01 7.88 -10.07
C THR A 239 5.47 7.58 -9.76
N THR A 240 5.77 6.60 -8.90
CA THR A 240 7.15 6.29 -8.50
C THR A 240 7.96 5.53 -9.56
N ASP A 241 7.30 4.98 -10.57
CA ASP A 241 7.94 4.06 -11.53
C ASP A 241 8.43 4.75 -12.81
N ASP A 242 8.26 6.07 -12.93
CA ASP A 242 8.59 6.82 -14.17
C ASP A 242 9.88 7.67 -14.07
N ASP A 243 10.47 7.84 -12.87
CA ASP A 243 11.49 8.89 -12.64
C ASP A 243 12.88 8.36 -12.20
N THR A 244 13.16 7.06 -12.27
CA THR A 244 14.47 6.48 -11.90
C THR A 244 15.33 5.92 -13.06
N LEU A 245 14.93 6.10 -14.32
CA LEU A 245 15.70 5.63 -15.48
C LEU A 245 16.58 6.71 -16.15
N GLN A 246 17.40 7.39 -15.37
CA GLN A 246 18.59 8.11 -15.88
C GLN A 246 19.76 7.89 -14.93
N GLU A 247 20.52 6.81 -15.14
CA GLU A 247 21.99 6.72 -14.97
C GLU A 247 22.43 5.26 -14.81
N SER A 248 22.71 4.57 -15.94
CA SER A 248 23.85 3.66 -16.08
C SER A 248 23.87 2.97 -17.45
N GLU A 249 24.41 3.64 -18.46
CA GLU A 249 24.99 2.97 -19.63
C GLU A 249 26.48 2.72 -19.33
N ASP A 250 26.88 1.47 -19.06
CA ASP A 250 28.07 0.84 -19.66
C ASP A 250 28.21 -0.62 -19.18
N VAL A 251 28.93 -1.42 -19.98
CA VAL A 251 29.54 -2.75 -19.68
C VAL A 251 28.92 -4.00 -20.36
N THR A 252 29.43 -4.24 -21.57
CA THR A 252 29.92 -5.49 -22.21
C THR A 252 29.05 -6.75 -22.38
N GLN A 253 28.71 -6.98 -23.66
CA GLN A 253 28.87 -8.21 -24.46
C GLN A 253 29.81 -9.31 -23.89
N GLU A 254 29.31 -10.55 -23.77
CA GLU A 254 29.68 -11.72 -24.61
C GLU A 254 29.24 -13.08 -23.99
N ASN A 255 28.93 -14.02 -24.89
CA ASN A 255 28.94 -15.48 -24.77
C ASN A 255 27.64 -16.24 -24.44
N THR A 256 26.90 -16.47 -25.53
CA THR A 256 26.25 -17.73 -25.91
C THR A 256 27.06 -18.98 -25.57
N GLU A 257 26.43 -20.02 -25.00
CA GLU A 257 26.63 -21.42 -25.41
C GLU A 257 25.63 -22.40 -24.74
N ASN A 258 24.78 -23.00 -25.59
CA ASN A 258 24.41 -24.42 -25.68
C ASN A 258 24.25 -25.30 -24.42
N GLY A 259 23.05 -25.91 -24.28
CA GLY A 259 22.86 -27.02 -23.35
C GLY A 259 21.54 -27.80 -23.48
N SER A 260 21.33 -28.46 -24.62
CA SER A 260 20.25 -29.44 -24.84
C SER A 260 20.34 -30.64 -23.88
N ARG A 261 19.24 -31.02 -23.20
CA ARG A 261 19.10 -32.36 -22.61
C ARG A 261 17.65 -32.81 -22.41
N ASP A 262 17.40 -34.00 -22.97
CA ASP A 262 16.16 -34.77 -23.06
C ASP A 262 15.54 -35.24 -21.71
N PRO A 263 14.25 -35.66 -21.73
CA PRO A 263 13.44 -35.92 -20.55
C PRO A 263 13.42 -37.40 -20.12
N ALA A 264 13.18 -37.65 -18.83
CA ALA A 264 12.80 -38.97 -18.29
C ALA A 264 12.07 -38.80 -16.93
N PRO A 265 11.42 -39.83 -16.37
CA PRO A 265 10.08 -40.27 -16.73
C PRO A 265 9.10 -40.31 -15.53
N ALA A 266 7.84 -40.53 -15.87
CA ALA A 266 6.67 -40.68 -15.02
C ALA A 266 6.88 -41.51 -13.72
N GLY A 267 6.53 -40.89 -12.59
CA GLY A 267 6.38 -41.52 -11.28
C GLY A 267 4.97 -41.31 -10.74
N ALA A 268 4.24 -42.41 -10.58
CA ALA A 268 2.86 -42.50 -10.14
C ALA A 268 2.63 -41.92 -8.72
N GLY A 269 1.79 -40.90 -8.64
CA GLY A 269 1.12 -40.44 -7.42
C GLY A 269 -0.36 -40.23 -7.74
N GLY A 270 -1.23 -41.03 -7.12
CA GLY A 270 -2.64 -41.17 -7.48
C GLY A 270 -3.47 -39.87 -7.37
N PRO A 271 -4.53 -39.74 -8.18
CA PRO A 271 -5.38 -38.56 -8.22
C PRO A 271 -6.19 -38.48 -6.92
N ARG A 272 -6.02 -37.36 -6.20
CA ARG A 272 -7.01 -36.93 -5.21
C ARG A 272 -8.25 -36.50 -5.98
N ASP A 273 -9.26 -37.35 -5.93
CA ASP A 273 -10.59 -37.15 -6.46
C ASP A 273 -11.24 -35.93 -5.76
N ARG A 274 -11.09 -34.75 -6.38
CA ARG A 274 -11.79 -33.49 -6.07
C ARG A 274 -13.00 -33.32 -6.99
N THR A 275 -13.69 -34.39 -7.37
CA THR A 275 -14.88 -34.24 -8.21
C THR A 275 -16.12 -33.96 -7.35
N SER A 276 -16.90 -32.94 -7.74
CA SER A 276 -18.33 -32.71 -7.45
C SER A 276 -18.78 -31.53 -6.57
N SER A 277 -17.95 -30.52 -6.33
CA SER A 277 -18.46 -29.13 -6.27
C SER A 277 -18.22 -28.54 -7.66
N GLY A 278 -19.25 -28.47 -8.49
CA GLY A 278 -19.12 -28.05 -9.90
C GLY A 278 -18.24 -26.81 -10.01
N ASP A 279 -17.28 -26.86 -10.94
CA ASP A 279 -16.26 -25.84 -11.22
C ASP A 279 -16.91 -24.53 -11.68
N ARG A 280 -17.65 -23.88 -10.77
CA ARG A 280 -18.18 -22.56 -10.98
C ARG A 280 -17.04 -21.58 -10.76
N LYS A 281 -16.76 -20.79 -11.78
CA LYS A 281 -15.82 -19.68 -11.68
C LYS A 281 -16.27 -18.69 -10.61
N PRO A 282 -15.35 -18.16 -9.78
CA PRO A 282 -15.69 -17.26 -8.71
C PRO A 282 -16.32 -15.98 -9.27
N SER A 283 -17.42 -15.52 -8.70
CA SER A 283 -18.01 -14.22 -9.06
C SER A 283 -17.05 -13.07 -8.77
N LEU A 284 -17.25 -11.91 -9.43
CA LEU A 284 -16.46 -10.69 -9.16
C LEU A 284 -16.47 -10.30 -7.68
N LYS A 285 -17.58 -10.55 -6.98
CA LYS A 285 -17.67 -10.32 -5.54
C LYS A 285 -16.78 -11.29 -4.75
N GLU A 286 -16.76 -12.57 -5.11
CA GLU A 286 -15.88 -13.55 -4.46
C GLU A 286 -14.40 -13.27 -4.73
N LEU A 287 -14.05 -12.78 -5.92
CA LEU A 287 -12.70 -12.29 -6.23
C LEU A 287 -12.35 -11.04 -5.40
N SER A 288 -13.29 -10.10 -5.27
CA SER A 288 -13.15 -8.89 -4.44
C SER A 288 -12.83 -9.24 -2.99
N ASP A 289 -13.64 -10.15 -2.41
CA ASP A 289 -13.47 -10.60 -1.04
C ASP A 289 -12.17 -11.41 -0.86
N ARG A 290 -11.75 -12.18 -1.86
CA ARG A 290 -10.56 -13.05 -1.80
C ARG A 290 -9.25 -12.28 -1.85
N TYR A 291 -9.13 -11.32 -2.77
CA TYR A 291 -7.88 -10.57 -2.98
C TYR A 291 -7.93 -9.16 -2.37
N ASN A 292 -9.00 -8.83 -1.64
CA ASN A 292 -9.23 -7.52 -1.04
C ASN A 292 -9.16 -6.35 -2.06
N ILE A 293 -9.60 -6.62 -3.30
CA ILE A 293 -9.66 -5.62 -4.38
C ILE A 293 -11.07 -5.04 -4.40
N ASN A 294 -11.20 -3.72 -4.56
CA ASN A 294 -12.52 -3.07 -4.67
C ASN A 294 -13.33 -3.64 -5.85
N ILE A 295 -14.60 -3.99 -5.62
CA ILE A 295 -15.48 -4.58 -6.64
C ILE A 295 -15.66 -3.69 -7.89
N ILE A 296 -15.63 -2.36 -7.74
CA ILE A 296 -15.70 -1.42 -8.87
C ILE A 296 -14.42 -1.53 -9.70
N ARG A 297 -13.26 -1.66 -9.05
CA ARG A 297 -11.98 -1.88 -9.74
C ARG A 297 -11.98 -3.21 -10.48
N LEU A 298 -12.53 -4.28 -9.90
CA LEU A 298 -12.67 -5.57 -10.59
C LEU A 298 -13.62 -5.51 -11.79
N ALA A 299 -14.74 -4.81 -11.68
CA ALA A 299 -15.65 -4.61 -12.81
C ALA A 299 -14.95 -3.85 -13.96
N TRP A 300 -14.20 -2.79 -13.62
CA TRP A 300 -13.38 -2.07 -14.60
C TRP A 300 -12.32 -2.98 -15.23
N LEU A 301 -11.58 -3.74 -14.43
CA LEU A 301 -10.56 -4.69 -14.92
C LEU A 301 -11.16 -5.74 -15.86
N SER A 302 -12.37 -6.24 -15.57
CA SER A 302 -13.08 -7.19 -16.42
C SER A 302 -13.46 -6.57 -17.77
N GLU A 303 -13.95 -5.33 -17.77
CA GLU A 303 -14.23 -4.59 -19.00
C GLU A 303 -12.95 -4.39 -19.83
N GLN A 304 -11.84 -4.01 -19.18
CA GLN A 304 -10.57 -3.83 -19.86
C GLN A 304 -10.02 -5.16 -20.40
N PHE A 305 -10.11 -6.24 -19.62
CA PHE A 305 -9.69 -7.58 -20.07
C PHE A 305 -10.52 -8.01 -21.29
N GLY A 306 -11.82 -7.69 -21.28
CA GLY A 306 -12.73 -7.81 -22.42
C GLY A 306 -12.18 -7.23 -23.71
N THR A 307 -11.53 -6.06 -23.65
CA THR A 307 -10.98 -5.38 -24.84
C THR A 307 -9.78 -6.10 -25.47
N LEU A 308 -9.09 -6.95 -24.69
CA LEU A 308 -7.94 -7.73 -25.16
C LEU A 308 -8.38 -9.03 -25.87
N LEU A 309 -9.63 -9.45 -25.67
CA LEU A 309 -10.17 -10.65 -26.28
C LEU A 309 -10.53 -10.43 -27.75
N PRO A 310 -10.43 -11.45 -28.62
CA PRO A 310 -10.77 -11.34 -30.04
C PRO A 310 -12.20 -10.86 -30.32
N ASP A 311 -13.14 -11.22 -29.45
CA ASP A 311 -14.56 -10.85 -29.57
C ASP A 311 -14.90 -9.52 -28.86
N GLY A 312 -13.95 -8.95 -28.10
CA GLY A 312 -14.09 -7.66 -27.43
C GLY A 312 -15.05 -7.64 -26.23
N HIS A 313 -15.47 -8.80 -25.71
CA HIS A 313 -16.37 -8.92 -24.58
C HIS A 313 -16.09 -10.20 -23.78
N ASP A 314 -16.08 -10.08 -22.44
CA ASP A 314 -16.00 -11.20 -21.52
C ASP A 314 -17.31 -11.31 -20.71
N ASP A 315 -17.95 -12.47 -20.73
CA ASP A 315 -19.20 -12.75 -19.99
C ASP A 315 -18.89 -13.45 -18.64
N TYR A 316 -17.78 -13.07 -18.01
CA TYR A 316 -17.33 -13.63 -16.75
C TYR A 316 -18.32 -13.31 -15.60
N PRO A 317 -18.69 -14.28 -14.73
CA PRO A 317 -18.15 -15.64 -14.60
C PRO A 317 -18.94 -16.72 -15.38
N ASP A 318 -20.00 -16.36 -16.10
CA ASP A 318 -20.95 -17.32 -16.66
C ASP A 318 -20.42 -17.98 -17.96
N ASN A 319 -19.68 -17.22 -18.77
CA ASN A 319 -19.01 -17.69 -19.96
C ASN A 319 -17.62 -17.03 -20.07
N PRO A 320 -16.65 -17.47 -19.25
CA PRO A 320 -15.32 -16.89 -19.21
C PRO A 320 -14.64 -17.06 -20.58
N GLN A 321 -14.10 -15.97 -21.09
CA GLN A 321 -13.17 -16.02 -22.21
C GLN A 321 -11.72 -15.99 -21.72
N SER A 322 -10.81 -16.48 -22.56
CA SER A 322 -9.41 -16.66 -22.18
C SER A 322 -8.48 -16.11 -23.25
N LEU A 323 -7.37 -15.50 -22.84
CA LEU A 323 -6.30 -15.08 -23.74
C LEU A 323 -5.32 -16.23 -24.00
N SER A 324 -5.04 -16.51 -25.27
CA SER A 324 -3.99 -17.48 -25.61
C SER A 324 -2.62 -17.02 -25.11
N LYS A 325 -1.75 -17.96 -24.73
CA LYS A 325 -0.36 -17.66 -24.35
C LYS A 325 0.38 -16.75 -25.35
N SER A 326 0.18 -16.96 -26.65
CA SER A 326 0.78 -16.12 -27.69
C SER A 326 0.23 -14.68 -27.69
N ALA A 327 -1.04 -14.49 -27.35
CA ALA A 327 -1.63 -13.15 -27.23
C ALA A 327 -1.08 -12.43 -26.00
N VAL A 328 -1.01 -13.11 -24.86
CA VAL A 328 -0.40 -12.57 -23.63
C VAL A 328 1.08 -12.25 -23.86
N ARG A 329 1.79 -13.09 -24.62
CA ARG A 329 3.17 -12.82 -25.01
C ARG A 329 3.33 -11.59 -25.89
N GLY A 330 2.44 -11.41 -26.87
CA GLY A 330 2.43 -10.20 -27.70
C GLY A 330 2.20 -8.93 -26.88
N LEU A 331 1.31 -8.99 -25.88
CA LEU A 331 1.10 -7.90 -24.94
C LEU A 331 2.35 -7.66 -24.08
N ALA A 332 2.94 -8.73 -23.55
CA ALA A 332 4.17 -8.67 -22.75
C ALA A 332 5.34 -8.02 -23.52
N GLU A 333 5.51 -8.34 -24.79
CA GLU A 333 6.54 -7.76 -25.67
C GLU A 333 6.25 -6.28 -26.02
N GLU A 334 4.98 -5.89 -26.15
CA GLU A 334 4.58 -4.48 -26.35
C GLU A 334 4.86 -3.64 -25.09
N LEU A 335 4.66 -4.25 -23.93
CA LEU A 335 4.76 -3.64 -22.61
C LEU A 335 6.20 -3.55 -22.08
N CYS A 336 6.96 -4.64 -22.22
CA CYS A 336 8.36 -4.73 -21.87
C CYS A 336 9.10 -5.38 -23.04
N PRO A 337 9.59 -4.57 -24.00
CA PRO A 337 10.32 -5.07 -25.16
C PRO A 337 11.59 -5.87 -24.82
N GLU A 338 12.09 -5.70 -23.59
CA GLU A 338 13.30 -6.36 -23.10
C GLU A 338 13.04 -7.72 -22.46
N ILE A 339 11.78 -8.15 -22.34
CA ILE A 339 11.43 -9.39 -21.67
C ILE A 339 11.97 -10.60 -22.43
N THR A 340 12.75 -11.43 -21.75
CA THR A 340 13.32 -12.63 -22.37
C THR A 340 12.31 -13.76 -22.43
N ASP A 341 12.48 -14.70 -23.37
CA ASP A 341 11.64 -15.89 -23.48
C ASP A 341 11.60 -16.67 -22.17
N GLU A 342 12.75 -16.83 -21.52
CA GLU A 342 12.88 -17.57 -20.28
C GLU A 342 12.14 -16.90 -19.12
N GLU A 343 12.20 -15.57 -19.03
CA GLU A 343 11.45 -14.80 -18.04
C GLU A 343 9.94 -14.85 -18.30
N PHE A 344 9.51 -14.76 -19.55
CA PHE A 344 8.10 -14.90 -19.91
C PHE A 344 7.58 -16.27 -19.48
N GLU A 345 8.32 -17.33 -19.81
CA GLU A 345 7.93 -18.71 -19.47
C GLU A 345 7.86 -18.95 -17.96
N ALA A 346 8.85 -18.46 -17.21
CA ALA A 346 8.86 -18.57 -15.75
C ALA A 346 7.64 -17.89 -15.12
N LYS A 347 7.20 -16.76 -15.68
CA LYS A 347 6.02 -16.02 -15.19
C LYS A 347 4.72 -16.64 -15.69
N TRP A 348 4.68 -17.14 -16.92
CA TRP A 348 3.54 -17.87 -17.46
C TRP A 348 3.21 -19.10 -16.61
N GLU A 349 4.22 -19.85 -16.15
CA GLU A 349 4.01 -21.02 -15.27
C GLU A 349 3.36 -20.67 -13.92
N ILE A 350 3.49 -19.43 -13.46
CA ILE A 350 2.86 -18.94 -12.22
C ILE A 350 1.41 -18.51 -12.50
N ILE A 351 1.20 -17.84 -13.63
CA ILE A 351 -0.09 -17.27 -14.03
C ILE A 351 -1.09 -18.36 -14.46
N ASP A 352 -0.64 -19.31 -15.30
CA ASP A 352 -1.42 -20.44 -15.83
C ASP A 352 -1.44 -21.59 -14.81
N ALA A 353 -2.04 -21.32 -13.65
CA ALA A 353 -2.03 -22.21 -12.49
C ALA A 353 -2.73 -23.54 -12.78
N ASP A 354 -3.76 -23.51 -13.63
CA ASP A 354 -4.50 -24.70 -14.05
C ASP A 354 -3.87 -25.43 -15.25
N ARG A 355 -2.86 -24.81 -15.89
CA ARG A 355 -2.14 -25.31 -17.07
C ARG A 355 -3.05 -25.52 -18.27
N SER A 356 -4.08 -24.70 -18.42
CA SER A 356 -4.96 -24.67 -19.58
C SER A 356 -4.22 -24.21 -20.84
N GLY A 357 -3.10 -23.48 -20.68
CA GLY A 357 -2.38 -22.86 -21.81
C GLY A 357 -3.05 -21.57 -22.28
N SER A 358 -3.99 -21.06 -21.48
CA SER A 358 -4.71 -19.80 -21.69
C SER A 358 -4.84 -19.06 -20.37
N LEU A 359 -5.03 -17.76 -20.42
CA LEU A 359 -5.19 -16.92 -19.24
C LEU A 359 -6.65 -16.50 -19.14
N GLU A 360 -7.35 -16.92 -18.10
CA GLU A 360 -8.70 -16.46 -17.77
C GLU A 360 -8.70 -15.22 -16.85
N PHE A 361 -9.85 -14.57 -16.69
CA PHE A 361 -9.94 -13.32 -15.91
C PHE A 361 -9.62 -13.51 -14.41
N ASP A 362 -10.03 -14.63 -13.79
CA ASP A 362 -9.72 -14.91 -12.39
C ASP A 362 -8.23 -15.12 -12.13
N GLU A 363 -7.56 -15.81 -13.05
CA GLU A 363 -6.10 -16.00 -13.04
C GLU A 363 -5.35 -14.68 -13.25
N PHE A 364 -5.86 -13.81 -14.14
CA PHE A 364 -5.32 -12.47 -14.33
C PHE A 364 -5.42 -11.63 -13.04
N VAL A 365 -6.56 -11.70 -12.35
CA VAL A 365 -6.77 -11.00 -11.06
C VAL A 365 -5.86 -11.56 -9.96
N GLU A 366 -5.72 -12.89 -9.88
CA GLU A 366 -4.81 -13.54 -8.94
C GLU A 366 -3.37 -13.10 -9.18
N TRP A 367 -2.95 -13.07 -10.44
CA TRP A 367 -1.62 -12.61 -10.82
C TRP A 367 -1.38 -11.16 -10.40
N MET A 368 -2.30 -10.24 -10.68
CA MET A 368 -2.14 -8.84 -10.25
C MET A 368 -2.08 -8.70 -8.72
N ALA A 369 -2.84 -9.52 -7.99
CA ALA A 369 -2.80 -9.51 -6.54
C ALA A 369 -1.43 -9.96 -6.02
N LEU A 370 -0.86 -11.04 -6.56
CA LEU A 370 0.46 -11.56 -6.17
C LEU A 370 1.58 -10.56 -6.46
N ASP A 371 1.51 -9.89 -7.60
CA ASP A 371 2.51 -8.90 -8.03
C ASP A 371 2.51 -7.65 -7.12
N GLU A 372 1.34 -7.22 -6.62
CA GLU A 372 1.25 -6.10 -5.66
C GLU A 372 1.86 -6.42 -4.27
N PHE A 373 2.12 -7.69 -3.92
CA PHE A 373 2.65 -8.08 -2.59
C PHE A 373 4.18 -8.24 -2.52
N ASP A 374 4.89 -8.40 -3.63
CA ASP A 374 6.33 -8.68 -3.61
C ASP A 374 7.24 -7.42 -3.56
N ILE A 375 6.65 -6.22 -3.50
CA ILE A 375 7.40 -4.94 -3.63
C ILE A 375 7.90 -4.38 -2.29
N ASP A 376 7.38 -4.82 -1.13
CA ASP A 376 7.64 -4.17 0.17
C ASP A 376 8.61 -4.91 1.12
N ASP A 377 9.11 -6.10 0.78
CA ASP A 377 9.96 -6.90 1.69
C ASP A 377 11.48 -6.65 1.56
N GLU A 378 11.92 -5.74 0.68
CA GLU A 378 13.34 -5.36 0.58
C GLU A 378 13.70 -4.21 1.56
N VAL A 379 13.35 -4.37 2.84
CA VAL A 379 13.83 -3.51 3.93
C VAL A 379 15.22 -3.99 4.37
N ASP A 380 16.24 -3.45 3.69
CA ASP A 380 17.64 -3.30 4.09
C ASP A 380 18.08 -4.17 5.30
N HIS A 381 18.38 -5.44 5.01
CA HIS A 381 19.22 -6.24 5.90
C HIS A 381 20.65 -6.18 5.37
N GLY A 382 21.32 -5.05 5.66
CA GLY A 382 22.75 -4.87 5.42
C GLY A 382 23.57 -6.09 5.85
N GLY A 383 23.95 -6.89 4.86
CA GLY A 383 24.72 -8.10 5.06
C GLY A 383 24.96 -8.82 3.74
N ASN A 384 26.13 -8.57 3.14
CA ASN A 384 26.69 -9.30 2.00
C ASN A 384 26.27 -10.79 2.00
N ASP A 385 25.34 -11.17 1.13
CA ASP A 385 25.26 -12.53 0.64
C ASP A 385 24.99 -12.50 -0.86
N MET A 386 25.88 -13.14 -1.60
CA MET A 386 25.78 -13.27 -3.05
C MET A 386 24.84 -14.43 -3.38
N THR A 387 24.02 -14.22 -4.41
CA THR A 387 23.44 -15.23 -5.30
C THR A 387 22.29 -16.10 -4.78
N LEU A 388 21.07 -15.66 -5.10
CA LEU A 388 20.11 -16.39 -5.95
C LEU A 388 19.08 -15.36 -6.46
N GLY A 389 18.89 -15.31 -7.78
CA GLY A 389 18.29 -14.19 -8.51
C GLY A 389 16.97 -13.66 -7.94
N SER A 390 16.96 -12.35 -7.70
CA SER A 390 15.77 -11.54 -7.45
C SER A 390 14.78 -11.77 -8.59
N ARG A 391 13.67 -12.45 -8.30
CA ARG A 391 12.58 -12.65 -9.25
C ARG A 391 11.84 -11.32 -9.37
N GLN A 392 12.26 -10.47 -10.30
CA GLN A 392 11.47 -9.32 -10.71
C GLN A 392 10.18 -9.83 -11.37
N ILE A 393 9.11 -9.93 -10.58
CA ILE A 393 7.75 -9.98 -11.11
C ILE A 393 7.46 -8.58 -11.70
N TRP A 394 6.55 -8.49 -12.67
CA TRP A 394 6.46 -7.29 -13.52
C TRP A 394 6.07 -6.05 -12.69
N PRO A 395 6.29 -4.84 -13.17
CA PRO A 395 5.57 -3.69 -12.64
C PRO A 395 4.13 -3.72 -13.16
N VAL A 396 3.15 -4.06 -12.30
CA VAL A 396 1.69 -3.86 -12.52
C VAL A 396 1.33 -2.55 -13.26
N PRO A 397 1.97 -1.38 -13.03
CA PRO A 397 1.62 -0.14 -13.74
C PRO A 397 1.81 -0.18 -15.26
N ILE A 398 2.66 -1.06 -15.79
CA ILE A 398 2.84 -1.22 -17.23
C ILE A 398 1.57 -1.84 -17.85
N PHE A 399 1.01 -2.89 -17.25
CA PHE A 399 -0.19 -3.57 -17.73
C PHE A 399 -1.47 -2.70 -17.56
N ILE A 400 -1.62 -2.00 -16.43
CA ILE A 400 -2.73 -1.08 -16.18
C ILE A 400 -2.62 0.20 -17.03
N GLY A 401 -1.40 0.68 -17.26
CA GLY A 401 -1.10 1.86 -18.08
C GLY A 401 -1.50 1.70 -19.55
N LEU A 402 -1.30 0.50 -20.14
CA LEU A 402 -1.75 0.26 -21.52
C LEU A 402 -3.25 -0.03 -21.65
N MET A 403 -3.91 -0.63 -20.66
CA MET A 403 -5.39 -0.67 -20.66
C MET A 403 -5.97 0.75 -20.77
N TYR A 404 -5.37 1.71 -20.05
CA TYR A 404 -5.72 3.12 -20.16
C TYR A 404 -5.37 3.75 -21.53
N MET A 405 -4.30 3.32 -22.21
CA MET A 405 -3.89 3.84 -23.53
C MET A 405 -4.68 3.22 -24.70
N HIS A 406 -5.02 1.93 -24.65
CA HIS A 406 -5.75 1.22 -25.71
C HIS A 406 -7.20 1.70 -25.82
N VAL A 407 -7.84 2.05 -24.68
CA VAL A 407 -9.19 2.66 -24.64
C VAL A 407 -9.21 4.09 -25.23
N ARG A 408 -8.08 4.80 -25.22
CA ARG A 408 -7.99 6.18 -25.72
C ARG A 408 -7.65 6.31 -27.21
N SER A 409 -7.41 5.21 -27.92
CA SER A 409 -7.05 5.26 -29.34
C SER A 409 -8.14 4.68 -30.25
N PRO A 410 -9.26 5.40 -30.51
CA PRO A 410 -10.26 4.96 -31.46
C PRO A 410 -9.84 5.34 -32.90
N GLU A 411 -8.64 4.98 -33.34
CA GLU A 411 -8.34 4.97 -34.78
C GLU A 411 -8.86 3.69 -35.41
N ARG A 412 -10.20 3.61 -35.53
CA ARG A 412 -10.82 2.75 -36.53
C ARG A 412 -10.30 3.20 -37.89
N ARG A 413 -9.39 2.42 -38.49
CA ARG A 413 -9.13 2.46 -39.93
C ARG A 413 -10.46 2.31 -40.65
N LEU A 414 -10.99 3.42 -41.18
CA LEU A 414 -12.07 3.36 -42.14
C LEU A 414 -11.59 2.48 -43.32
N PRO A 415 -12.42 1.54 -43.81
CA PRO A 415 -12.06 0.78 -45.00
C PRO A 415 -11.79 1.75 -46.16
N PRO A 416 -10.82 1.45 -47.03
CA PRO A 416 -10.50 2.33 -48.15
C PRO A 416 -11.76 2.56 -48.97
N GLN A 417 -12.17 3.82 -49.08
CA GLN A 417 -13.25 4.20 -49.98
C GLN A 417 -12.83 3.78 -51.39
N SER A 418 -13.55 2.82 -51.96
CA SER A 418 -13.42 2.47 -53.37
C SER A 418 -13.71 3.72 -54.19
N GLY A 419 -12.65 4.31 -54.74
CA GLY A 419 -12.76 5.40 -55.69
C GLY A 419 -13.62 4.96 -56.86
N GLY A 420 -14.81 5.56 -56.96
CA GLY A 420 -15.54 5.61 -58.22
C GLY A 420 -14.85 6.63 -59.12
N ASP A 421 -14.36 6.15 -60.25
CA ASP A 421 -13.93 7.02 -61.36
C ASP A 421 -15.15 7.69 -62.03
N PRO A 422 -14.98 8.90 -62.59
CA PRO A 422 -16.03 9.70 -63.23
C PRO A 422 -16.52 9.18 -64.59
#